data_AF-Q2BEU2-F1
#
_entry.id   AF-Q2BEU2-F1
#
_cell.length_a   1.000
_cell.length_b   1.000
_cell.length_c   1.000
_cell.angle_alpha   90.00
_cell.angle_beta   90.00
_cell.angle_gamma   90.00
#
_symmetry.space_group_name_H-M   'P 1'
#
loop_
_entity.id
_entity.type
_entity.pdbx_description
1 polymer ?
#
loop_
_entity_poly.entity_id
_entity_poly.type
_entity_poly.pdbx_seq_one_letter_code
_entity_poly.pdbx_strand_id
1 'polypeptide(L)'
;MRLLGIIIGIIAADNLFHLIDAFAYGLKAETSMERIGAVFFGVCVLGILMLIFHRLFTAAFFNGFTAATGLFLSFDIAVFHWIFQLHRITNGPEANWLEPLLVIGGSFLVWYGIKRERMGVREV
;
A
#
# COMPACT_ATOMS: atom_id res chain seq x y z
N MET A 1 -11.06 28.82 17.49
CA MET A 1 -9.76 28.13 17.41
C MET A 1 -9.72 27.01 16.36
N ARG A 2 -10.74 26.15 16.25
CA ARG A 2 -10.77 25.07 15.22
C ARG A 2 -10.72 25.58 13.78
N LEU A 3 -11.51 26.61 13.43
CA LEU A 3 -11.50 27.22 12.10
C LEU A 3 -10.13 27.81 11.72
N LEU A 4 -9.45 28.42 12.69
CA LEU A 4 -8.14 29.03 12.50
C LEU A 4 -7.08 27.96 12.21
N GLY A 5 -7.15 26.81 12.88
CA GLY A 5 -6.31 25.65 12.57
C GLY A 5 -6.56 25.06 11.18
N ILE A 6 -7.82 25.02 10.73
CA ILE A 6 -8.17 24.57 9.36
C ILE A 6 -7.58 25.53 8.32
N ILE A 7 -7.76 26.84 8.51
CA ILE A 7 -7.24 27.86 7.59
C ILE A 7 -5.71 27.81 7.53
N ILE A 8 -5.04 27.72 8.68
CA ILE A 8 -3.58 27.58 8.74
C ILE A 8 -3.13 26.28 8.07
N GLY A 9 -3.84 25.16 8.31
CA GLY A 9 -3.53 23.87 7.69
C GLY A 9 -3.65 23.88 6.17
N ILE A 10 -4.70 24.53 5.64
CA ILE A 10 -4.89 24.70 4.18
C ILE A 10 -3.78 25.56 3.60
N ILE A 11 -3.49 26.72 4.19
CA ILE A 11 -2.42 27.62 3.70
C ILE A 11 -1.05 26.93 3.77
N ALA A 12 -0.76 26.22 4.86
CA ALA A 12 0.49 25.49 5.02
C ALA A 12 0.63 24.35 4.01
N ALA A 13 -0.42 23.55 3.80
CA ALA A 13 -0.41 22.48 2.80
C ALA A 13 -0.26 23.06 1.38
N ASP A 14 -1.05 24.05 1.03
CA ASP A 14 -1.04 24.69 -0.28
C ASP A 14 0.34 25.29 -0.61
N ASN A 15 0.96 26.00 0.34
CA ASN A 15 2.30 26.52 0.18
C ASN A 15 3.36 25.40 0.13
N LEU A 16 3.23 24.35 0.94
CA LEU A 16 4.17 23.24 0.93
C LEU A 16 4.17 22.49 -0.41
N PHE A 17 3.00 22.30 -1.03
CA PHE A 17 2.86 21.60 -2.31
C PHE A 17 3.20 22.47 -3.54
N HIS A 18 3.15 23.80 -3.44
CA HIS A 18 3.46 24.70 -4.56
C HIS A 18 4.85 25.36 -4.49
N LEU A 19 5.47 25.44 -3.31
CA LEU A 19 6.85 25.97 -3.15
C LEU A 19 7.92 24.89 -3.32
N ILE A 20 7.55 23.64 -3.03
CA ILE A 20 8.41 22.50 -3.31
C ILE A 20 8.03 22.04 -4.70
N ASP A 21 8.84 22.38 -5.71
CA ASP A 21 8.91 21.58 -6.92
C ASP A 21 9.21 20.16 -6.44
N ALA A 22 8.16 19.34 -6.33
CA ALA A 22 8.30 17.94 -6.01
C ALA A 22 9.06 17.33 -7.18
N PHE A 23 10.39 17.34 -7.07
CA PHE A 23 11.27 16.56 -7.92
C PHE A 23 10.96 15.10 -7.62
N ALA A 24 9.95 14.57 -8.30
CA ALA A 24 9.85 13.15 -8.52
C ALA A 24 11.03 12.80 -9.41
N TYR A 25 12.18 12.51 -8.79
CA TYR A 25 13.32 11.95 -9.51
C TYR A 25 12.82 10.63 -10.10
N GLY A 26 12.53 10.65 -11.40
CA GLY A 26 11.89 9.56 -12.11
C GLY A 26 12.87 8.41 -12.28
N LEU A 27 13.06 7.61 -11.23
CA LEU A 27 13.70 6.29 -11.31
C LEU A 27 12.74 5.34 -12.02
N LYS A 28 12.63 5.50 -13.34
CA LYS A 28 11.84 4.60 -14.16
C LYS A 28 12.61 3.30 -14.31
N ALA A 29 12.00 2.21 -13.87
CA ALA A 29 12.53 0.87 -14.12
C ALA A 29 12.33 0.52 -15.61
N GLU A 30 13.43 0.49 -16.36
CA GLU A 30 13.44 0.25 -17.80
C GLU A 30 13.53 -1.24 -18.10
N THR A 31 14.28 -1.99 -17.29
CA THR A 31 14.44 -3.43 -17.44
C THR A 31 13.44 -4.23 -16.61
N SER A 32 13.08 -5.44 -17.05
CA SER A 32 12.23 -6.35 -16.25
C SER A 32 12.87 -6.66 -14.89
N MET A 33 14.21 -6.71 -14.81
CA MET A 33 14.91 -6.94 -13.56
C MET A 33 14.80 -5.74 -12.60
N GLU A 34 14.87 -4.52 -13.09
CA GLU A 34 14.62 -3.34 -12.26
C GLU A 34 13.17 -3.31 -11.74
N ARG A 35 12.19 -3.68 -12.57
CA ARG A 35 10.78 -3.76 -12.16
C ARG A 35 10.54 -4.81 -11.09
N ILE A 36 11.05 -6.03 -11.29
CA ILE A 36 10.98 -7.10 -10.29
C ILE A 36 11.71 -6.68 -9.01
N GLY A 37 12.88 -6.06 -9.14
CA GLY A 37 13.66 -5.55 -8.01
C GLY A 37 12.90 -4.49 -7.20
N ALA A 38 12.23 -3.56 -7.88
CA ALA A 38 11.40 -2.54 -7.25
C ALA A 38 10.20 -3.15 -6.50
N VAL A 39 9.50 -4.12 -7.12
CA VAL A 39 8.39 -4.85 -6.46
C VAL A 39 8.90 -5.61 -5.24
N PHE A 40 9.99 -6.36 -5.39
CA PHE A 40 10.59 -7.13 -4.29
C PHE A 40 11.01 -6.23 -3.13
N PHE A 41 11.67 -5.10 -3.43
CA PHE A 41 12.05 -4.11 -2.43
C PHE A 41 10.82 -3.57 -1.69
N GLY A 42 9.75 -3.20 -2.41
CA GLY A 42 8.50 -2.76 -1.82
C GLY A 42 7.88 -3.80 -0.88
N VAL A 43 7.87 -5.08 -1.28
CA VAL A 43 7.40 -6.20 -0.45
C VAL A 43 8.26 -6.38 0.81
N CYS A 44 9.58 -6.28 0.71
CA CYS A 44 10.48 -6.36 1.86
C CYS A 44 10.25 -5.20 2.85
N VAL A 45 10.16 -3.97 2.36
CA VAL A 45 9.88 -2.79 3.19
C VAL A 45 8.52 -2.94 3.89
N LEU A 46 7.50 -3.37 3.15
CA LEU A 46 6.18 -3.63 3.71
C LEU A 46 6.22 -4.72 4.79
N GLY A 47 6.95 -5.81 4.56
CA GLY A 47 7.14 -6.88 5.55
C GLY A 47 7.82 -6.38 6.84
N ILE A 48 8.84 -5.54 6.71
CA ILE A 48 9.50 -4.89 7.85
C ILE A 48 8.51 -3.99 8.61
N LEU A 49 7.73 -3.17 7.89
CA LEU A 49 6.70 -2.32 8.51
C LEU A 49 5.63 -3.14 9.23
N MET A 50 5.18 -4.26 8.63
CA MET A 50 4.25 -5.17 9.29
C MET A 50 4.84 -5.74 10.59
N LEU A 51 6.11 -6.15 10.58
CA LEU A 51 6.80 -6.64 11.79
C LEU A 51 6.91 -5.57 12.88
N ILE A 52 7.27 -4.34 12.50
CA ILE A 52 7.33 -3.20 13.42
C ILE A 52 5.94 -2.91 13.98
N PHE A 53 4.91 -2.86 13.14
CA PHE A 53 3.56 -2.51 13.56
C PHE A 53 2.91 -3.58 14.43
N HIS A 54 3.22 -4.85 14.16
CA HIS A 54 2.82 -5.95 15.03
C HIS A 54 3.37 -5.80 16.46
N ARG A 55 4.56 -5.21 16.61
CA ARG A 55 5.21 -5.01 17.93
C ARG A 55 4.78 -3.73 18.62
N LEU A 56 4.53 -2.65 17.88
CA LEU A 56 4.33 -1.31 18.44
C LEU A 56 2.87 -0.91 18.61
N PHE A 57 1.93 -1.50 17.85
CA PHE A 57 0.53 -1.09 17.85
C PHE A 57 -0.40 -2.18 18.39
N THR A 58 -1.65 -1.79 18.65
CA THR A 58 -2.68 -2.72 19.12
C THR A 58 -3.01 -3.77 18.07
N ALA A 59 -3.53 -4.93 18.53
CA ALA A 59 -3.96 -6.00 17.64
C ALA A 59 -5.00 -5.52 16.61
N ALA A 60 -5.95 -4.67 17.04
CA ALA A 60 -6.96 -4.08 16.15
C ALA A 60 -6.34 -3.22 15.04
N PHE A 61 -5.38 -2.36 15.39
CA PHE A 61 -4.65 -1.56 14.39
C PHE A 61 -3.90 -2.48 13.42
N PHE A 62 -3.18 -3.48 13.92
CA PHE A 62 -2.40 -4.39 13.08
C PHE A 62 -3.29 -5.22 12.14
N ASN A 63 -4.44 -5.71 12.62
CA ASN A 63 -5.41 -6.45 11.81
C ASN A 63 -5.99 -5.55 10.70
N GLY A 64 -6.37 -4.31 11.05
CA GLY A 64 -6.85 -3.32 10.10
C GLY A 64 -5.79 -2.95 9.06
N PHE A 65 -4.55 -2.72 9.48
CA PHE A 65 -3.42 -2.49 8.59
C PHE A 65 -3.20 -3.67 7.64
N THR A 66 -3.19 -4.90 8.17
CA THR A 66 -3.02 -6.12 7.38
C THR A 66 -4.11 -6.27 6.32
N ALA A 67 -5.37 -6.00 6.68
CA ALA A 67 -6.47 -6.05 5.72
C ALA A 67 -6.36 -4.94 4.65
N ALA A 68 -5.98 -3.72 5.04
CA ALA A 68 -5.78 -2.61 4.12
C ALA A 68 -4.63 -2.88 3.14
N THR A 69 -3.50 -3.39 3.64
CA THR A 69 -2.37 -3.86 2.81
C THR A 69 -2.82 -4.93 1.82
N GLY A 70 -3.58 -5.91 2.29
CA GLY A 70 -4.11 -6.96 1.43
C GLY A 70 -5.02 -6.43 0.32
N LEU A 71 -5.89 -5.47 0.65
CA LEU A 71 -6.77 -4.81 -0.32
C LEU A 71 -5.96 -4.03 -1.35
N PHE A 72 -4.91 -3.32 -0.92
CA PHE A 72 -4.01 -2.63 -1.84
C PHE A 72 -3.28 -3.61 -2.78
N LEU A 73 -2.81 -4.76 -2.30
CA LEU A 73 -2.14 -5.75 -3.16
C LEU A 73 -3.10 -6.52 -4.08
N SER A 74 -4.41 -6.53 -3.79
CA SER A 74 -5.40 -7.32 -4.53
C SER A 74 -6.33 -6.47 -5.37
N PHE A 75 -7.14 -5.62 -4.74
CA PHE A 75 -8.12 -4.78 -5.42
C PHE A 75 -7.45 -3.78 -6.36
N ASP A 76 -6.32 -3.17 -5.97
CA ASP A 76 -5.62 -2.22 -6.83
C ASP A 76 -5.17 -2.88 -8.13
N ILE A 77 -4.57 -4.06 -8.04
CA ILE A 77 -4.13 -4.83 -9.19
C ILE A 77 -5.33 -5.31 -10.02
N ALA A 78 -6.29 -5.99 -9.38
CA ALA A 78 -7.42 -6.55 -10.11
C ALA A 78 -8.26 -5.48 -10.82
N VAL A 79 -8.46 -4.32 -10.20
CA VAL A 79 -9.29 -3.25 -10.76
C VAL A 79 -8.47 -2.29 -11.59
N PHE A 80 -7.45 -1.64 -11.02
CA PHE A 80 -6.72 -0.61 -11.75
C PHE A 80 -5.74 -1.19 -12.76
N HIS A 81 -5.03 -2.28 -12.46
CA HIS A 81 -4.10 -2.87 -13.42
C HIS A 81 -4.83 -3.72 -14.46
N TRP A 82 -5.72 -4.64 -14.06
CA TRP A 82 -6.33 -5.55 -15.05
C TRP A 82 -7.51 -4.96 -15.79
N ILE A 83 -8.45 -4.29 -15.10
CA ILE A 83 -9.64 -3.73 -15.76
C ILE A 83 -9.30 -2.41 -16.45
N PHE A 84 -8.67 -1.47 -15.73
CA PHE A 84 -8.37 -0.14 -16.25
C PHE A 84 -7.00 -0.03 -16.92
N GLN A 85 -6.19 -1.10 -16.95
CA GLN A 85 -4.90 -1.15 -17.65
C GLN A 85 -3.88 -0.09 -17.15
N LEU A 86 -4.03 0.37 -15.91
CA LEU A 86 -3.18 1.38 -15.28
C LEU A 86 -1.91 0.76 -14.68
N HIS A 87 -1.02 0.29 -15.54
CA HIS A 87 0.25 -0.30 -15.12
C HIS A 87 1.28 0.77 -14.74
N ARG A 88 1.55 0.92 -13.44
CA ARG A 88 2.58 1.87 -12.95
C ARG A 88 3.98 1.27 -12.87
N ILE A 89 4.09 0.00 -12.47
CA ILE A 89 5.39 -0.67 -12.24
C ILE A 89 5.52 -1.95 -13.06
N THR A 90 4.48 -2.78 -13.15
CA THR A 90 4.49 -4.08 -13.84
C THR A 90 3.89 -3.94 -15.23
N ASN A 91 4.65 -3.47 -16.22
CA ASN A 91 4.18 -3.31 -17.61
C ASN A 91 4.85 -4.27 -18.62
N GLY A 92 5.65 -5.22 -18.14
CA GLY A 92 6.29 -6.24 -18.96
C GLY A 92 5.75 -7.66 -18.73
N PRO A 93 6.39 -8.68 -19.34
CA PRO A 93 5.99 -10.09 -19.19
C PRO A 93 5.96 -10.58 -17.75
N GLU A 94 6.69 -9.92 -16.84
CA GLU A 94 6.69 -10.25 -15.42
C GLU A 94 5.33 -10.03 -14.73
N ALA A 95 4.50 -9.14 -15.25
CA ALA A 95 3.16 -8.88 -14.73
C ALA A 95 2.29 -10.13 -14.74
N ASN A 96 2.42 -10.98 -15.77
CA ASN A 96 1.61 -12.18 -15.98
C ASN A 96 1.68 -13.20 -14.83
N TRP A 97 2.74 -13.17 -14.03
CA TRP A 97 2.91 -14.07 -12.90
C TRP A 97 3.03 -13.32 -11.56
N LEU A 98 3.62 -12.12 -11.53
CA LEU A 98 3.71 -11.31 -10.31
C LEU A 98 2.34 -10.83 -9.85
N GLU A 99 1.52 -10.29 -10.76
CA GLU A 99 0.24 -9.70 -10.40
C GLU A 99 -0.74 -10.73 -9.83
N PRO A 100 -0.92 -11.92 -10.43
CA PRO A 100 -1.76 -12.96 -9.82
C PRO A 100 -1.27 -13.40 -8.44
N LEU A 101 0.06 -13.52 -8.25
CA LEU A 101 0.65 -13.89 -6.96
C LEU A 101 0.34 -12.84 -5.89
N LEU A 102 0.50 -11.56 -6.22
CA LEU A 102 0.20 -10.44 -5.32
C LEU A 102 -1.30 -10.35 -5.03
N VAL A 103 -2.17 -10.63 -6.00
CA VAL A 103 -3.62 -10.68 -5.79
C VAL A 103 -4.02 -11.80 -4.85
N ILE A 104 -3.47 -13.00 -5.01
CA ILE A 104 -3.74 -14.14 -4.13
C ILE A 104 -3.22 -13.86 -2.71
N GLY A 105 -1.99 -13.37 -2.59
CA GLY A 105 -1.40 -12.99 -1.31
C GLY A 105 -2.18 -11.88 -0.62
N GLY A 106 -2.56 -10.84 -1.37
CA GLY A 106 -3.38 -9.74 -0.89
C GLY A 106 -4.74 -10.21 -0.40
N SER A 107 -5.42 -11.08 -1.15
CA SER A 107 -6.70 -11.68 -0.76
C SER A 107 -6.58 -12.48 0.54
N PHE A 108 -5.48 -13.22 0.71
CA PHE A 108 -5.19 -13.93 1.95
C PHE A 108 -5.00 -12.98 3.13
N LEU A 109 -4.27 -11.87 2.96
CA LEU A 109 -4.08 -10.87 4.00
C LEU A 109 -5.38 -10.17 4.40
N VAL A 110 -6.25 -9.85 3.43
CA VAL A 110 -7.61 -9.33 3.69
C VAL A 110 -8.38 -10.31 4.57
N TRP A 111 -8.45 -11.57 4.13
CA TRP A 111 -9.14 -12.61 4.87
C TRP A 111 -8.57 -12.79 6.29
N TYR A 112 -7.25 -12.84 6.42
CA TYR A 112 -6.56 -13.01 7.70
C TYR A 112 -6.85 -11.84 8.66
N GLY A 113 -6.68 -10.60 8.20
CA GLY A 113 -6.92 -9.40 9.01
C GLY A 113 -8.37 -9.34 9.52
N ILE A 114 -9.35 -9.55 8.64
CA ILE A 114 -10.78 -9.55 9.01
C ILE A 114 -11.10 -10.71 9.96
N LYS A 115 -10.57 -11.92 9.69
CA LYS A 115 -10.83 -13.09 10.52
C LYS A 115 -10.29 -12.88 11.94
N ARG A 116 -9.06 -12.36 12.09
CA ARG A 116 -8.44 -12.09 13.39
C ARG A 116 -9.20 -11.03 14.17
N GLU A 117 -9.66 -9.98 13.50
CA GLU A 117 -10.48 -8.96 14.14
C GLU A 117 -11.80 -9.53 14.69
N ARG A 118 -12.48 -10.35 13.89
CA ARG A 118 -13.73 -11.01 14.32
C ARG A 118 -13.54 -11.98 15.50
N MET A 119 -12.38 -12.62 15.61
CA MET A 119 -12.07 -13.51 16.74
C MET A 119 -11.76 -12.69 18.00
N GLY A 120 -10.99 -11.59 17.88
CA GLY A 120 -10.70 -10.70 19.00
C GLY A 120 -11.95 -10.03 19.59
N VAL A 121 -12.95 -9.70 18.76
CA VAL A 121 -14.26 -9.17 19.21
C VAL A 121 -15.11 -10.22 19.94
N ARG A 122 -14.88 -11.52 19.73
CA ARG A 122 -15.65 -12.58 20.38
C ARG A 122 -15.09 -13.01 21.74
N GLU A 123 -13.87 -12.60 22.08
CA GLU A 123 -13.20 -12.93 23.34
C GLU A 123 -13.35 -11.83 24.41
N VAL A 124 -13.99 -10.70 24.08
CA VAL A 124 -14.34 -9.59 24.98
C VAL A 124 -15.84 -9.62 25.24
#